data_AF-A0A7Z7NR05-F1
#
_entry.id   AF-A0A7Z7NR05-F1
#
_cell.length_a   1.000
_cell.length_b   1.000
_cell.length_c   1.000
_cell.angle_alpha   90.00
_cell.angle_beta   90.00
_cell.angle_gamma   90.00
#
_symmetry.space_group_name_H-M   'P 1'
#
loop_
_entity.id
_entity.type
_entity.pdbx_description
1 polymer ?
#
loop_
_entity_poly.entity_id
_entity_poly.type
_entity_poly.pdbx_seq_one_letter_code
_entity_poly.pdbx_strand_id
1 'polypeptide(L)'
;MNFDHLKRQFPDYDVSTLPEIPAGFGDTSWRNDACPSFTDEARGLQIFIDYAEAADREPNAVRYSLRELDGKLENIVDTNDWAELLKCISKYDKLDLPLSTKTRDQEVAEFLSQYRAINTRPPSDQPMNVVTGDRYDLERDQVIHRPCMKP
;
A
#
# COMPACT_ATOMS: atom_id res chain seq x y z
N MET A 1 10.99 -13.40 -18.11
CA MET A 1 10.32 -12.12 -17.78
C MET A 1 10.60 -11.12 -18.89
N ASN A 2 9.65 -10.26 -19.27
CA ASN A 2 9.91 -9.18 -20.23
C ASN A 2 10.29 -7.91 -19.45
N PHE A 3 11.38 -7.24 -19.83
CA PHE A 3 11.91 -6.02 -19.19
C PHE A 3 11.74 -4.76 -20.04
N ASP A 4 10.92 -4.80 -21.09
CA ASP A 4 10.68 -3.64 -21.96
C ASP A 4 10.10 -2.44 -21.21
N HIS A 5 9.23 -2.68 -20.21
CA HIS A 5 8.65 -1.61 -19.39
C HIS A 5 9.71 -0.96 -18.50
N LEU A 6 10.48 -1.75 -17.74
CA LEU A 6 11.63 -1.28 -16.95
C LEU A 6 12.57 -0.44 -17.81
N LYS A 7 12.99 -0.92 -18.98
CA LYS A 7 13.89 -0.18 -19.89
C LYS A 7 13.30 1.15 -20.35
N ARG A 8 11.98 1.26 -20.47
CA ARG A 8 11.31 2.52 -20.82
C ARG A 8 11.32 3.51 -19.65
N GLN A 9 11.19 3.02 -18.42
CA GLN A 9 11.16 3.86 -17.21
C GLN A 9 12.57 4.26 -16.77
N PHE A 10 13.53 3.34 -16.88
CA PHE A 10 14.93 3.49 -16.50
C PHE A 10 15.85 3.05 -17.66
N PRO A 11 16.05 3.91 -18.68
CA PRO A 11 16.86 3.59 -19.85
C PRO A 11 18.34 3.28 -19.56
N ASP A 12 18.86 3.92 -18.52
CA ASP A 12 20.27 3.80 -18.10
C ASP A 12 20.51 2.63 -17.15
N TYR A 13 19.45 1.94 -16.72
CA TYR A 13 19.56 0.81 -15.81
C TYR A 13 20.05 -0.45 -16.54
N ASP A 14 21.15 -1.03 -16.07
CA ASP A 14 21.69 -2.27 -16.64
C ASP A 14 20.89 -3.51 -16.17
N VAL A 15 19.95 -3.93 -17.02
CA VAL A 15 19.11 -5.12 -16.79
C VAL A 15 19.90 -6.42 -16.65
N SER A 16 21.16 -6.49 -17.13
CA SER A 16 21.98 -7.70 -16.99
C SER A 16 22.44 -7.92 -15.54
N THR A 17 22.38 -6.88 -14.71
CA THR A 17 22.70 -6.94 -13.29
C THR A 17 21.55 -7.42 -12.42
N LEU A 18 20.34 -7.55 -12.98
CA LEU A 18 19.16 -8.00 -12.24
C LEU A 18 19.34 -9.46 -11.80
N PRO A 19 19.04 -9.78 -10.53
CA PRO A 19 18.95 -11.17 -10.11
C PRO A 19 17.72 -11.85 -10.75
N GLU A 20 17.66 -13.17 -10.64
CA GLU A 20 16.48 -13.92 -11.06
C GLU A 20 15.27 -13.53 -10.19
N ILE A 21 14.33 -12.80 -10.79
CA ILE A 21 13.12 -12.31 -10.12
C ILE A 21 12.20 -13.51 -9.81
N PRO A 22 11.71 -13.68 -8.57
CA PRO A 22 10.87 -14.81 -8.21
C PRO A 22 9.54 -14.82 -8.96
N ALA A 23 8.99 -16.01 -9.18
CA ALA A 23 7.67 -16.15 -9.81
C ALA A 23 6.58 -15.47 -8.97
N GLY A 24 5.66 -14.78 -9.66
CA GLY A 24 4.58 -13.98 -9.05
C GLY A 24 4.85 -12.48 -9.10
N PHE A 25 6.11 -12.06 -9.16
CA PHE A 25 6.48 -10.65 -9.28
C PHE A 25 6.36 -10.17 -10.74
N GLY A 26 5.62 -9.09 -10.94
CA GLY A 26 5.51 -8.35 -12.19
C GLY A 26 6.27 -7.02 -12.13
N ASP A 27 6.76 -6.54 -13.27
CA ASP A 27 7.43 -5.24 -13.36
C ASP A 27 6.42 -4.11 -13.14
N THR A 28 6.67 -3.31 -12.10
CA THR A 28 5.87 -2.14 -11.71
C THR A 28 6.71 -0.88 -11.64
N SER A 29 7.85 -0.88 -12.34
CA SER A 29 8.80 0.23 -12.36
C SER A 29 8.10 1.54 -12.71
N TRP A 30 8.47 2.62 -12.02
CA TRP A 30 7.96 3.96 -12.27
C TRP A 30 9.11 4.96 -12.31
N ARG A 31 9.22 5.75 -13.38
CA ARG A 31 10.32 6.70 -13.61
C ARG A 31 10.59 7.68 -12.46
N ASN A 32 9.59 7.97 -11.62
CA ASN A 32 9.75 8.92 -10.52
C ASN A 32 10.33 8.28 -9.25
N ASP A 33 10.41 6.95 -9.20
CA ASP A 33 11.11 6.24 -8.14
C ASP A 33 12.63 6.34 -8.36
N ALA A 34 13.40 6.16 -7.28
CA ALA A 34 14.86 6.13 -7.34
C ALA A 34 15.38 4.95 -8.16
N CYS A 35 14.65 3.84 -8.17
CA CYS A 35 15.05 2.59 -8.82
C CYS A 35 13.86 1.75 -9.31
N PRO A 36 14.10 0.76 -10.18
CA PRO A 36 13.08 -0.20 -10.62
C PRO A 36 12.41 -0.95 -9.46
N SER A 37 11.14 -1.31 -9.67
CA SER A 37 10.37 -2.07 -8.69
C SER A 37 9.54 -3.19 -9.33
N PHE A 38 9.31 -4.24 -8.56
CA PHE A 38 8.54 -5.41 -8.95
C PHE A 38 7.53 -5.75 -7.88
N THR A 39 6.28 -5.98 -8.26
CA THR A 39 5.19 -6.22 -7.32
C THR A 39 4.60 -7.60 -7.51
N ASP A 40 4.34 -8.27 -6.38
CA ASP A 40 3.50 -9.45 -6.30
C ASP A 40 2.22 -9.08 -5.55
N GLU A 41 1.14 -8.87 -6.31
CA GLU A 41 -0.16 -8.51 -5.76
C GLU A 41 -0.78 -9.63 -4.93
N ALA A 42 -0.50 -10.89 -5.26
CA ALA A 42 -1.07 -12.04 -4.55
C ALA A 42 -0.50 -12.17 -3.13
N ARG A 43 0.77 -11.79 -2.95
CA ARG A 43 1.43 -11.75 -1.64
C ARG A 43 1.38 -10.37 -0.98
N GLY A 44 0.93 -9.34 -1.71
CA GLY A 44 0.95 -7.95 -1.25
C GLY A 44 2.36 -7.43 -0.99
N LEU A 45 3.33 -7.81 -1.84
CA LEU A 45 4.75 -7.48 -1.68
C LEU A 45 5.27 -6.66 -2.85
N GLN A 46 6.21 -5.76 -2.57
CA GLN A 46 6.95 -5.01 -3.58
C GLN A 46 8.46 -5.06 -3.30
N ILE A 47 9.24 -5.38 -4.32
CA ILE A 47 10.70 -5.39 -4.30
C ILE A 47 11.19 -4.15 -5.04
N PHE A 48 12.10 -3.40 -4.43
CA PHE A 48 12.89 -2.36 -5.09
C PHE A 48 14.31 -2.89 -5.29
N ILE A 49 14.82 -2.77 -6.52
CA ILE A 49 16.18 -3.22 -6.88
C ILE A 49 16.96 -2.03 -7.40
N ASP A 50 17.77 -1.46 -6.52
CA ASP A 50 18.64 -0.33 -6.83
C ASP A 50 19.82 -0.75 -7.73
N TYR A 51 20.59 0.23 -8.21
CA TYR A 51 21.73 0.02 -9.08
C TYR A 51 22.77 -0.92 -8.45
N ALA A 52 23.44 -1.71 -9.29
CA ALA A 52 24.46 -2.64 -8.81
C ALA A 52 25.60 -1.92 -8.09
N GLU A 53 26.04 -0.79 -8.64
CA GLU A 53 27.10 0.05 -8.08
C GLU A 53 26.53 1.00 -7.02
N ALA A 54 27.19 1.05 -5.85
CA ALA A 54 26.73 1.89 -4.74
C ALA A 54 26.81 3.40 -5.03
N ALA A 55 27.64 3.81 -5.99
CA ALA A 55 27.82 5.21 -6.38
C ALA A 55 26.62 5.78 -7.17
N ASP A 56 25.83 4.91 -7.79
CA ASP A 56 24.66 5.29 -8.60
C ASP A 56 23.35 5.27 -7.78
N ARG A 57 23.41 4.85 -6.52
CA ARG A 57 22.26 4.77 -5.61
C ARG A 57 22.07 6.08 -4.84
N GLU A 58 20.90 6.22 -4.21
CA GLU A 58 20.73 7.26 -3.20
C GLU A 58 21.70 7.09 -2.02
N PRO A 59 22.11 8.19 -1.34
CA PRO A 59 23.02 8.11 -0.21
C PRO A 59 22.49 7.21 0.91
N ASN A 60 23.30 6.25 1.35
CA ASN A 60 22.97 5.22 2.35
C ASN A 60 21.91 4.19 1.90
N ALA A 61 21.55 4.15 0.62
CA ALA A 61 20.64 3.14 0.11
C ALA A 61 21.33 1.76 0.00
N VAL A 62 20.57 0.72 0.32
CA VAL A 62 20.93 -0.66 0.04
C VAL A 62 20.50 -1.05 -1.36
N ARG A 63 21.03 -2.15 -1.88
CA ARG A 63 20.66 -2.61 -3.23
C ARG A 63 19.24 -3.18 -3.30
N TYR A 64 18.80 -3.86 -2.25
CA TYR A 64 17.54 -4.58 -2.27
C TYR A 64 16.68 -4.19 -1.09
N SER A 65 15.45 -3.78 -1.37
CA SER A 65 14.43 -3.46 -0.37
C SER A 65 13.16 -4.21 -0.65
N LEU A 66 12.55 -4.77 0.39
CA LEU A 66 11.25 -5.44 0.33
C LEU A 66 10.23 -4.66 1.17
N ARG A 67 9.05 -4.40 0.62
CA ARG A 67 7.97 -3.65 1.27
C ARG A 67 6.63 -4.38 1.18
N GLU A 68 5.74 -4.10 2.13
CA GLU A 68 4.31 -4.45 2.02
C GLU A 68 3.61 -3.43 1.11
N LEU A 69 2.77 -3.90 0.20
CA LEU A 69 2.04 -3.07 -0.76
C LEU A 69 0.99 -2.18 -0.08
N ASP A 70 0.42 -2.63 1.04
CA ASP A 70 -0.62 -1.94 1.81
C ASP A 70 -0.12 -0.74 2.65
N GLY A 71 1.13 -0.31 2.44
CA GLY A 71 1.56 1.04 2.83
C GLY A 71 1.86 1.24 4.31
N LYS A 72 2.28 0.20 5.03
CA LYS A 72 3.13 0.46 6.20
C LYS A 72 4.44 1.05 5.69
N LEU A 73 4.76 2.26 6.14
CA LEU A 73 5.94 3.03 5.69
C LEU A 73 7.29 2.38 6.00
N GLU A 74 7.30 1.18 6.58
CA GLU A 74 8.52 0.47 6.99
C GLU A 74 8.84 -0.66 6.02
N ASN A 75 10.10 -0.72 5.62
CA ASN A 75 10.63 -1.83 4.83
C ASN A 75 10.63 -3.10 5.68
N ILE A 76 10.19 -4.22 5.10
CA ILE A 76 10.28 -5.55 5.73
C ILE A 76 11.75 -5.92 5.92
N VAL A 77 12.57 -5.67 4.89
CA VAL A 77 14.01 -5.87 4.91
C VAL A 77 14.69 -4.94 3.92
N ASP A 78 15.82 -4.39 4.35
CA ASP A 78 16.78 -3.65 3.54
C ASP A 78 18.12 -4.38 3.62
N THR A 79 18.61 -4.86 2.48
CA THR A 79 19.83 -5.67 2.45
C THR A 79 20.60 -5.51 1.14
N ASN A 80 21.89 -5.85 1.17
CA ASN A 80 22.70 -6.02 -0.04
C ASN A 80 22.84 -7.50 -0.44
N ASP A 81 22.22 -8.43 0.31
CA ASP A 81 22.22 -9.87 0.02
C ASP A 81 20.87 -10.31 -0.55
N TRP A 82 20.88 -10.72 -1.82
CA TRP A 82 19.69 -11.23 -2.49
C TRP A 82 19.12 -12.48 -1.80
N ALA A 83 19.98 -13.36 -1.27
CA ALA A 83 19.54 -14.59 -0.60
C ALA A 83 18.81 -14.30 0.72
N GLU A 84 19.16 -13.22 1.41
CA GLU A 84 18.44 -12.74 2.60
C GLU A 84 17.04 -12.25 2.23
N LEU A 85 16.92 -11.48 1.14
CA LEU A 85 15.63 -11.03 0.64
C LEU A 85 14.72 -12.21 0.26
N LEU A 86 15.25 -13.22 -0.44
CA LEU A 86 14.50 -14.44 -0.78
C LEU A 86 14.03 -15.21 0.45
N LYS A 87 14.87 -15.30 1.50
CA LYS A 87 14.46 -15.89 2.79
C LYS A 87 13.29 -15.11 3.40
N CYS A 88 13.27 -13.78 3.30
CA CYS A 88 12.14 -12.98 3.76
C CYS A 88 10.87 -13.26 2.94
N ILE A 89 10.94 -13.29 1.61
CA ILE A 89 9.79 -13.62 0.74
C ILE A 89 9.18 -14.97 1.11
N SER A 90 10.00 -16.00 1.34
CA SER A 90 9.51 -17.34 1.70
C SER A 90 8.72 -17.42 3.01
N LYS A 91 8.80 -16.40 3.89
CA LYS A 91 7.96 -16.31 5.09
C LYS A 91 6.51 -15.96 4.71
N TYR A 92 6.33 -15.19 3.63
CA TYR A 92 5.04 -14.77 3.10
C TYR A 92 4.41 -15.83 2.19
N ASP A 93 5.20 -16.78 1.64
CA ASP A 93 4.66 -17.97 0.95
C ASP A 93 3.77 -18.84 1.84
N LYS A 94 3.95 -18.78 3.17
CA LYS A 94 3.23 -19.59 4.15
C LYS A 94 2.07 -18.85 4.81
N LEU A 95 1.99 -17.55 4.61
CA LEU A 95 0.82 -16.79 5.00
C LEU A 95 -0.13 -16.84 3.82
N ASP A 96 -0.97 -17.87 3.80
CA ASP A 96 -2.38 -17.68 3.45
C ASP A 96 -2.96 -16.66 4.44
N LEU A 97 -2.46 -15.42 4.42
CA LEU A 97 -3.25 -14.29 4.82
C LEU A 97 -4.32 -14.30 3.74
N PRO A 98 -5.58 -14.66 4.05
CA PRO A 98 -6.63 -14.38 3.10
C PRO A 98 -6.48 -12.88 2.81
N LEU A 99 -6.11 -12.54 1.57
CA LEU A 99 -6.43 -11.25 0.99
C LEU A 99 -7.92 -11.15 1.19
N SER A 100 -8.28 -10.51 2.31
CA SER A 100 -9.58 -10.62 2.95
C SER A 100 -10.54 -9.68 2.25
N THR A 101 -10.63 -9.81 0.93
CA THR A 101 -11.72 -9.26 0.13
C THR A 101 -13.00 -9.96 0.55
N LYS A 102 -12.98 -11.29 0.74
CA LYS A 102 -14.18 -12.03 1.17
C LYS A 102 -14.68 -11.67 2.58
N THR A 103 -13.81 -11.47 3.57
CA THR A 103 -14.28 -11.09 4.92
C THR A 103 -14.65 -9.61 4.97
N ARG A 104 -13.94 -8.70 4.28
CA ARG A 104 -14.37 -7.30 4.16
C ARG A 104 -15.68 -7.16 3.41
N ASP A 105 -15.88 -7.87 2.32
CA ASP A 105 -17.12 -7.78 1.53
C ASP A 105 -18.30 -8.36 2.31
N GLN A 106 -18.08 -9.43 3.09
CA GLN A 106 -19.09 -9.98 3.99
C GLN A 106 -19.42 -9.02 5.14
N GLU A 107 -18.42 -8.43 5.80
CA GLU A 107 -18.59 -7.43 6.86
C GLU A 107 -19.27 -6.16 6.34
N VAL A 108 -18.89 -5.69 5.15
CA VAL A 108 -19.51 -4.54 4.48
C VAL A 108 -20.95 -4.87 4.07
N ALA A 109 -21.21 -6.07 3.55
CA ALA A 109 -22.56 -6.52 3.20
C ALA A 109 -23.46 -6.66 4.43
N GLU A 110 -22.96 -7.22 5.52
CA GLU A 110 -23.69 -7.33 6.80
C GLU A 110 -23.97 -5.95 7.39
N PHE A 111 -22.98 -5.05 7.40
CA PHE A 111 -23.15 -3.66 7.85
C PHE A 111 -24.21 -2.92 7.01
N LEU A 112 -24.14 -3.02 5.67
CA LEU A 112 -25.11 -2.40 4.77
C LEU A 112 -26.51 -3.01 4.91
N SER A 113 -26.62 -4.32 5.13
CA SER A 113 -27.88 -5.00 5.39
C SER A 113 -28.53 -4.51 6.69
N GLN A 114 -27.73 -4.39 7.76
CA GLN A 114 -28.21 -3.87 9.05
C GLN A 114 -28.63 -2.39 8.95
N TYR A 115 -27.85 -1.56 8.24
CA TYR A 115 -28.20 -0.15 7.99
C TYR A 115 -29.51 0.00 7.20
N ARG A 116 -29.71 -0.81 6.15
CA ARG A 116 -30.96 -0.83 5.37
C ARG A 116 -32.15 -1.25 6.24
N ALA A 117 -31.99 -2.31 7.03
CA ALA A 117 -33.05 -2.83 7.90
C ALA A 117 -33.51 -1.83 8.98
N ILE A 118 -32.61 -0.94 9.43
CA ILE A 118 -32.93 0.15 10.35
C ILE A 118 -33.69 1.26 9.62
N ASN A 119 -33.23 1.66 8.43
CA ASN A 119 -33.82 2.77 7.67
C ASN A 119 -35.14 2.44 6.96
N THR A 120 -35.51 1.16 6.84
CA THR A 120 -36.82 0.74 6.33
C THR A 120 -37.91 0.68 7.42
N ARG A 121 -37.56 0.89 8.69
CA ARG A 121 -38.55 0.94 9.78
C ARG A 121 -39.24 2.31 9.83
N PRO A 122 -40.54 2.38 10.15
CA PRO A 122 -41.17 3.65 10.44
C PRO A 122 -40.46 4.33 11.63
N PRO A 123 -40.38 5.67 11.65
CA PRO A 123 -39.59 6.42 12.63
C PRO A 123 -40.00 6.20 14.10
N SER A 124 -41.12 5.54 14.36
CA SER A 124 -41.60 5.19 15.70
C SER A 124 -40.92 3.95 16.32
N ASP A 125 -40.22 3.12 15.54
CA ASP A 125 -39.64 1.83 15.97
C ASP A 125 -38.11 1.74 15.79
N GLN A 126 -37.44 2.88 15.59
CA GLN A 126 -35.98 2.95 15.57
C GLN A 126 -35.44 3.15 17.00
N PRO A 127 -34.48 2.34 17.47
CA PRO A 127 -33.83 2.60 18.75
C PRO A 127 -33.10 3.94 18.69
N MET A 128 -33.36 4.81 19.69
CA MET A 128 -32.92 6.21 19.82
C MET A 128 -31.39 6.44 19.90
N ASN A 129 -30.56 5.54 19.37
CA ASN A 129 -29.10 5.68 19.32
C ASN A 129 -28.53 5.23 17.97
N VAL A 130 -29.20 5.54 16.87
CA VAL A 130 -28.52 5.65 15.58
C VAL A 130 -28.01 7.08 15.51
N VAL A 131 -26.75 7.29 15.88
CA VAL A 131 -26.01 8.49 15.48
C VAL A 131 -25.88 8.41 13.96
N THR A 132 -26.90 8.90 13.25
CA THR A 132 -26.77 9.32 11.87
C THR A 132 -25.62 10.31 11.81
N GLY A 133 -24.70 10.08 10.89
CA GLY A 133 -23.46 10.83 10.75
C GLY A 133 -23.66 12.27 10.30
N ASP A 134 -24.27 13.10 11.15
CA ASP A 134 -24.27 14.56 11.07
C ASP A 134 -23.37 15.16 12.18
N ARG A 135 -22.38 14.39 12.67
CA ARG A 135 -21.28 14.90 13.51
C ARG A 135 -19.98 15.13 12.76
N TYR A 136 -20.02 15.20 11.43
CA TYR A 136 -18.91 15.69 10.61
C TYR A 136 -19.20 17.04 9.93
N ASP A 137 -20.22 17.79 10.38
CA ASP A 137 -20.52 19.15 9.91
C ASP A 137 -20.72 20.19 11.03
N LEU A 138 -20.30 19.91 12.26
CA LEU A 138 -20.37 20.89 13.38
C LEU A 138 -19.03 21.19 14.06
N GLU A 139 -17.91 20.64 13.58
CA GLU A 139 -16.56 20.95 14.08
C GLU A 139 -15.64 21.59 13.04
N ARG A 140 -16.19 22.14 11.94
CA ARG A 140 -15.47 23.05 11.04
C ARG A 140 -15.84 24.53 11.15
N ASP A 141 -16.83 24.87 11.96
CA ASP A 141 -17.23 26.26 12.22
C ASP A 141 -16.76 26.81 13.58
N GLN A 142 -15.88 26.08 14.29
CA GLN A 142 -15.21 26.57 15.49
C GLN A 142 -13.70 26.52 15.33
N VAL A 143 -13.16 27.45 14.52
CA VAL A 143 -11.79 28.02 14.44
C VAL A 143 -11.81 28.68 13.05
N ILE A 144 -12.18 29.95 12.88
CA ILE A 144 -11.42 31.14 13.26
C ILE A 144 -12.41 32.31 13.51
N HIS A 145 -12.70 32.64 14.78
CA HIS A 145 -13.06 34.02 15.11
C HIS A 145 -11.75 34.80 15.27
N ARG A 146 -11.33 35.52 14.21
CA ARG A 146 -10.36 36.60 14.38
C ARG A 146 -11.06 37.68 15.23
N PRO A 147 -10.47 38.17 16.32
CA PRO A 147 -11.00 39.38 16.95
C PRO A 147 -10.91 40.52 15.94
N CYS A 148 -12.07 41.06 15.56
CA CYS A 148 -12.18 42.33 14.85
C CYS A 148 -11.72 43.42 15.82
N MET A 149 -10.53 43.98 15.62
CA MET A 149 -10.16 45.25 16.25
C MET A 149 -11.10 46.32 15.70
N LYS A 150 -11.86 46.97 16.59
CA LYS A 150 -12.60 48.19 16.24
C LYS A 150 -11.60 49.35 16.04
N PRO A 151 -11.91 50.31 15.14
CA PRO A 151 -11.10 51.50 14.92
C PRO A 151 -11.01 52.40 16.15
#